data_AF-A0A7V1Z6X6-F1
#
_entry.id   AF-A0A7V1Z6X6-F1
#
_cell.length_a   1.000
_cell.length_b   1.000
_cell.length_c   1.000
_cell.angle_alpha   90.00
_cell.angle_beta   90.00
_cell.angle_gamma   90.00
#
_symmetry.space_group_name_H-M   'P 1'
#
loop_
_entity.id
_entity.type
_entity.pdbx_description
1 polymer ?
#
loop_
_entity_poly.entity_id
_entity_poly.type
_entity_poly.pdbx_seq_one_letter_code
_entity_poly.pdbx_strand_id
1 'polypeptide(L)'
;MPIARMATGRRTGRTPVPTLTDWVASFAQKLAQRIGEKRYRLWFAQQTRFYWQDEQLHVGVPNRFLLEWLQTTFGRAVRSAAESAAGRPVPVRFVIDPTLFQAQREKETHEKLTPLAPLAHEEKPCWPLAPDASGRLSGSSAAMVKYSTASGGPAETPHCYSQAEPAKHMPSAGASGSPAASKLDDFLVGESNRLAHAAVMQLLQTLRQDTSWFSAARRPLGIPLTLYGPHGVGKTHLLEGLAERLVAEFGSSRVACLTAEDFTNQFLQALRQGKLAEFRRRFRSLQALLLDDLQFLEGKRATQEELLHTLETLTRSRRVLVATCDRHPRLVNWLPELTDRLLGGAVWPMDFPDPELRRRLLTAKAQRLACTIPPDAIEYIAETVRGNVRELEGALFAVHHYAVVHQTPVTLELAQAALRRWLRPTGSAVSLRDVERAVSRILGLRPGLLRGREKVRSASYPRMIAVYLARQHTGLPYGEIGRYFGGRNHSTVIAAVRKVAAWLRENTTLRLSGNSWRVRELLELIEREL
;
A
#
# COMPACT_ATOMS: atom_id res chain seq x y z
N MET A 1 -41.36 -40.23 -63.78
CA MET A 1 -41.09 -39.82 -65.17
C MET A 1 -42.21 -38.88 -65.59
N PRO A 2 -41.96 -37.68 -66.18
CA PRO A 2 -40.70 -36.94 -66.42
C PRO A 2 -40.62 -35.66 -65.54
N ILE A 3 -39.48 -35.04 -65.18
CA ILE A 3 -38.27 -34.54 -65.88
C ILE A 3 -38.42 -33.08 -66.42
N ALA A 4 -37.72 -32.19 -65.70
CA ALA A 4 -36.88 -31.05 -66.10
C ALA A 4 -37.46 -29.78 -66.75
N ARG A 5 -37.08 -28.60 -66.19
CA ARG A 5 -35.92 -27.83 -66.70
C ARG A 5 -35.45 -26.72 -65.75
N MET A 6 -34.12 -26.55 -65.74
CA MET A 6 -33.30 -25.60 -64.99
C MET A 6 -33.21 -24.23 -65.71
N ALA A 7 -33.07 -23.14 -64.96
CA ALA A 7 -32.28 -21.94 -65.29
C ALA A 7 -32.26 -20.98 -64.07
N THR A 8 -31.25 -21.06 -63.21
CA THR A 8 -30.14 -20.10 -63.07
C THR A 8 -30.55 -18.66 -62.69
N GLY A 9 -30.42 -18.34 -61.40
CA GLY A 9 -30.40 -16.99 -60.87
C GLY A 9 -29.58 -16.96 -59.57
N ARG A 10 -28.42 -16.31 -59.62
CA ARG A 10 -27.35 -16.26 -58.61
C ARG A 10 -27.86 -16.21 -57.16
N ARG A 11 -27.51 -17.22 -56.35
CA ARG A 11 -27.42 -17.09 -54.88
C ARG A 11 -26.26 -16.12 -54.61
N THR A 12 -26.57 -14.84 -54.48
CA THR A 12 -25.72 -13.94 -53.71
C THR A 12 -25.72 -14.49 -52.30
N GLY A 13 -24.64 -15.15 -51.92
CA GLY A 13 -24.37 -15.50 -50.54
C GLY A 13 -24.33 -14.21 -49.73
N ARG A 14 -25.48 -13.81 -49.19
CA ARG A 14 -25.53 -12.94 -48.02
C ARG A 14 -24.87 -13.74 -46.92
N THR A 15 -23.57 -13.51 -46.73
CA THR A 15 -22.91 -13.80 -45.46
C THR A 15 -23.80 -13.22 -44.37
N PRO A 16 -24.22 -14.03 -43.38
CA PRO A 16 -25.02 -13.51 -42.29
C PRO A 16 -24.24 -12.37 -41.64
N VAL A 17 -24.87 -11.20 -41.52
CA VAL A 17 -24.33 -10.09 -40.74
C VAL A 17 -24.15 -10.65 -39.32
N PRO A 18 -22.92 -10.76 -38.81
CA PRO A 18 -22.72 -11.34 -37.49
C PRO A 18 -23.47 -10.49 -36.48
N THR A 19 -24.28 -11.14 -35.63
CA THR A 19 -24.91 -10.41 -34.52
C THR A 19 -23.81 -9.85 -33.62
N LEU A 20 -24.09 -8.75 -32.90
CA LEU A 20 -23.08 -8.05 -32.09
C LEU A 20 -22.32 -9.00 -31.14
N THR A 21 -23.04 -10.03 -30.66
CA THR A 21 -22.53 -11.09 -29.78
C THR A 21 -21.55 -12.03 -30.48
N ASP A 22 -21.84 -12.44 -31.73
CA ASP A 22 -20.98 -13.33 -32.52
C ASP A 22 -19.65 -12.65 -32.89
N TRP A 23 -19.72 -11.35 -33.17
CA TRP A 23 -18.53 -10.57 -33.48
C TRP A 23 -17.62 -10.40 -32.25
N VAL A 24 -18.19 -10.10 -31.07
CA VAL A 24 -17.40 -9.97 -29.83
C VAL A 24 -16.74 -11.29 -29.46
N ALA A 25 -17.42 -12.42 -29.66
CA ALA A 25 -16.83 -13.75 -29.46
C ALA A 25 -15.67 -14.03 -30.43
N SER A 26 -15.84 -13.72 -31.72
CA SER A 26 -14.77 -13.86 -32.73
C SER A 26 -13.57 -12.95 -32.43
N PHE A 27 -13.82 -11.70 -32.02
CA PHE A 27 -12.81 -10.75 -31.61
C PHE A 27 -12.04 -11.23 -30.37
N ALA A 28 -12.75 -11.67 -29.33
CA ALA A 28 -12.18 -12.22 -28.10
C ALA A 28 -11.26 -13.41 -28.39
N GLN A 29 -11.68 -14.34 -29.25
CA GLN A 29 -10.88 -15.49 -29.65
C GLN A 29 -9.62 -15.08 -30.43
N LYS A 30 -9.74 -14.16 -31.39
CA LYS A 30 -8.61 -13.62 -32.16
C LYS A 30 -7.62 -12.85 -31.28
N LEU A 31 -8.12 -12.11 -30.29
CA LEU A 31 -7.29 -11.43 -29.32
C LEU A 31 -6.55 -12.42 -28.43
N ALA A 32 -7.24 -13.45 -27.93
CA ALA A 32 -6.64 -14.52 -27.10
C ALA A 32 -5.54 -15.30 -27.83
N GLN A 33 -5.73 -15.61 -29.12
CA GLN A 33 -4.70 -16.26 -29.94
C GLN A 33 -3.44 -15.38 -30.11
N ARG A 34 -3.60 -14.06 -30.22
CA ARG A 34 -2.48 -13.13 -30.44
C ARG A 34 -1.67 -12.84 -29.18
N ILE A 35 -2.33 -12.66 -28.04
CA ILE A 35 -1.65 -12.31 -26.78
C ILE A 35 -1.38 -13.53 -25.89
N GLY A 36 -1.96 -14.69 -26.23
CA GLY A 36 -1.91 -15.92 -25.46
C GLY A 36 -3.04 -16.03 -24.43
N GLU A 37 -3.62 -17.22 -24.28
CA GLU A 37 -4.81 -17.45 -23.43
C GLU A 37 -4.60 -17.05 -21.96
N LYS A 38 -3.41 -17.33 -21.40
CA LYS A 38 -3.08 -16.96 -20.01
C LYS A 38 -3.11 -15.44 -19.81
N ARG A 39 -2.60 -14.66 -20.77
CA ARG A 39 -2.60 -13.19 -20.70
C ARG A 39 -4.00 -12.63 -20.98
N TYR A 40 -4.75 -13.23 -21.90
CA TYR A 40 -6.13 -12.83 -22.18
C TYR A 40 -7.04 -13.04 -20.96
N ARG A 41 -6.95 -14.18 -20.28
CA ARG A 41 -7.73 -14.45 -19.07
C ARG A 41 -7.41 -13.47 -17.94
N LEU A 42 -6.13 -13.14 -17.76
CA LEU A 42 -5.68 -12.25 -16.69
C LEU A 42 -6.18 -10.81 -16.88
N TRP A 43 -6.15 -10.30 -18.12
CA TRP A 43 -6.33 -8.87 -18.37
C TRP A 43 -7.64 -8.49 -19.05
N PHE A 44 -8.31 -9.41 -19.75
CA PHE A 44 -9.50 -9.11 -20.55
C PHE A 44 -10.75 -9.86 -20.09
N ALA A 45 -10.65 -11.17 -19.81
CA ALA A 45 -11.82 -12.03 -19.62
C ALA A 45 -12.76 -11.64 -18.46
N GLN A 46 -12.27 -10.95 -17.42
CA GLN A 46 -13.09 -10.50 -16.29
C GLN A 46 -12.93 -9.01 -15.95
N GLN A 47 -12.06 -8.30 -16.65
CA GLN A 47 -11.71 -6.91 -16.36
C GLN A 47 -12.08 -5.94 -17.48
N THR A 48 -12.57 -6.45 -18.61
CA THR A 48 -12.92 -5.62 -19.77
C THR A 48 -14.29 -5.97 -20.32
N ARG A 49 -14.98 -4.95 -20.85
CA ARG A 49 -16.22 -5.10 -21.61
C ARG A 49 -16.04 -4.52 -23.00
N PHE A 50 -16.45 -5.26 -24.01
CA PHE A 50 -16.38 -4.82 -25.41
C PHE A 50 -17.78 -4.46 -25.90
N TYR A 51 -17.92 -3.29 -26.49
CA TYR A 51 -19.17 -2.85 -27.10
C TYR A 51 -18.89 -1.84 -28.22
N TRP A 52 -19.87 -1.64 -29.09
CA TRP A 52 -19.79 -0.68 -30.18
C TRP A 52 -20.49 0.62 -29.80
N GLN A 53 -19.85 1.75 -30.10
CA GLN A 53 -20.42 3.08 -29.92
C GLN A 53 -19.84 4.01 -31.01
N ASP A 54 -20.70 4.76 -31.70
CA ASP A 54 -20.34 5.74 -32.72
C ASP A 54 -19.34 5.21 -33.79
N GLU A 55 -19.61 4.00 -34.32
CA GLU A 55 -18.75 3.27 -35.27
C GLU A 55 -17.33 2.92 -34.76
N GLN A 56 -17.08 3.03 -33.45
CA GLN A 56 -15.83 2.65 -32.80
C GLN A 56 -16.01 1.48 -31.84
N LEU A 57 -14.98 0.64 -31.74
CA LEU A 57 -14.93 -0.41 -30.73
C LEU A 57 -14.50 0.20 -29.39
N HIS A 58 -15.37 0.14 -28.41
CA HIS A 58 -15.08 0.57 -27.05
C HIS A 58 -14.58 -0.61 -26.21
N VAL A 59 -13.40 -0.43 -25.61
CA VAL A 59 -12.85 -1.33 -24.59
C VAL A 59 -13.05 -0.68 -23.23
N GLY A 60 -14.15 -1.08 -22.57
CA GLY A 60 -14.53 -0.63 -21.24
C GLY A 60 -13.66 -1.28 -20.16
N VAL A 61 -13.09 -0.47 -19.28
CA VAL A 61 -12.21 -0.88 -18.17
C VAL A 61 -12.63 -0.21 -16.86
N PRO A 62 -12.41 -0.84 -15.69
CA PRO A 62 -12.88 -0.32 -14.39
C PRO A 62 -12.16 0.94 -13.90
N ASN A 63 -10.92 1.20 -14.34
CA ASN A 63 -10.15 2.35 -13.88
C ASN A 63 -9.19 2.88 -14.95
N ARG A 64 -8.77 4.14 -14.77
CA ARG A 64 -7.89 4.87 -15.69
C ARG A 64 -6.49 4.25 -15.82
N PHE A 65 -5.97 3.65 -14.75
CA PHE A 65 -4.67 2.99 -14.78
C PHE A 65 -4.67 1.78 -15.73
N LEU A 66 -5.68 0.91 -15.63
CA LEU A 66 -5.82 -0.23 -16.54
C LEU A 66 -6.09 0.23 -17.98
N LEU A 67 -6.80 1.35 -18.15
CA LEU A 67 -7.02 2.00 -19.44
C LEU A 67 -5.70 2.33 -20.12
N GLU A 68 -4.88 3.16 -19.47
CA GLU A 68 -3.59 3.62 -19.98
C GLU A 68 -2.64 2.45 -20.19
N TRP A 69 -2.67 1.45 -19.30
CA TRP A 69 -1.84 0.25 -19.38
C TRP A 69 -2.23 -0.68 -20.53
N LEU A 70 -3.52 -0.99 -20.71
CA LEU A 70 -4.00 -1.84 -21.82
C LEU A 70 -3.79 -1.15 -23.16
N GLN A 71 -4.01 0.16 -23.22
CA GLN A 71 -3.79 0.95 -24.43
C GLN A 71 -2.32 0.95 -24.84
N THR A 72 -1.40 1.09 -23.90
CA THR A 72 0.05 1.11 -24.16
C THR A 72 0.60 -0.28 -24.47
N THR A 73 0.14 -1.31 -23.73
CA THR A 73 0.71 -2.66 -23.79
C THR A 73 0.09 -3.51 -24.90
N PHE A 74 -1.23 -3.46 -25.06
CA PHE A 74 -1.97 -4.31 -25.99
C PHE A 74 -2.69 -3.51 -27.09
N GLY A 75 -2.56 -2.19 -27.14
CA GLY A 75 -3.27 -1.36 -28.12
C GLY A 75 -3.05 -1.81 -29.57
N ARG A 76 -1.81 -2.20 -29.95
CA ARG A 76 -1.53 -2.76 -31.29
C ARG A 76 -2.20 -4.11 -31.52
N ALA A 77 -2.16 -5.00 -30.53
CA ALA A 77 -2.77 -6.33 -30.61
C ALA A 77 -4.30 -6.27 -30.67
N VAL A 78 -4.91 -5.37 -29.88
CA VAL A 78 -6.35 -5.12 -29.85
C VAL A 78 -6.84 -4.54 -31.17
N ARG A 79 -6.15 -3.55 -31.74
CA ARG A 79 -6.49 -3.01 -33.07
C ARG A 79 -6.38 -4.09 -34.15
N SER A 80 -5.24 -4.79 -34.21
CA SER A 80 -5.05 -5.84 -35.22
C SER A 80 -6.05 -7.00 -35.08
N ALA A 81 -6.47 -7.35 -33.86
CA ALA A 81 -7.53 -8.32 -33.61
C ALA A 81 -8.91 -7.81 -34.05
N ALA A 82 -9.22 -6.53 -33.81
CA ALA A 82 -10.46 -5.88 -34.23
C ALA A 82 -10.57 -5.83 -35.76
N GLU A 83 -9.48 -5.48 -36.44
CA GLU A 83 -9.38 -5.48 -37.91
C GLU A 83 -9.55 -6.88 -38.49
N SER A 84 -8.85 -7.86 -37.90
CA SER A 84 -8.97 -9.26 -38.32
C SER A 84 -10.38 -9.80 -38.08
N ALA A 85 -11.10 -9.33 -37.06
CA ALA A 85 -12.47 -9.74 -36.74
C ALA A 85 -13.53 -9.06 -37.63
N ALA A 86 -13.33 -7.78 -37.97
CA ALA A 86 -14.27 -6.99 -38.77
C ALA A 86 -14.00 -7.03 -40.29
N GLY A 87 -12.82 -7.50 -40.72
CA GLY A 87 -12.42 -7.52 -42.13
C GLY A 87 -12.10 -6.12 -42.71
N ARG A 88 -12.07 -5.08 -41.87
CA ARG A 88 -11.82 -3.67 -42.23
C ARG A 88 -11.10 -2.96 -41.08
N PRO A 89 -10.39 -1.84 -41.32
CA PRO A 89 -9.85 -0.99 -40.27
C PRO A 89 -10.97 -0.51 -39.34
N VAL A 90 -10.83 -0.78 -38.03
CA VAL A 90 -11.81 -0.39 -37.00
C VAL A 90 -11.12 0.55 -36.00
N PRO A 91 -11.64 1.76 -35.77
CA PRO A 91 -11.16 2.62 -34.70
C PRO A 91 -11.47 2.01 -33.33
N VAL A 92 -10.45 1.87 -32.48
CA VAL A 92 -10.57 1.32 -31.13
C VAL A 92 -10.33 2.43 -30.11
N ARG A 93 -11.29 2.58 -29.18
CA ARG A 93 -11.23 3.54 -28.07
C ARG A 93 -11.29 2.81 -26.74
N PHE A 94 -10.39 3.17 -25.82
CA PHE A 94 -10.45 2.67 -24.45
C PHE A 94 -11.22 3.66 -23.58
N VAL A 95 -12.15 3.17 -22.77
CA VAL A 95 -13.07 3.99 -21.96
C VAL A 95 -13.24 3.43 -20.56
N ILE A 96 -13.49 4.29 -19.59
CA ILE A 96 -13.76 3.84 -18.22
C ILE A 96 -15.24 3.46 -18.11
N ASP A 97 -15.53 2.22 -17.73
CA ASP A 97 -16.90 1.72 -17.51
C ASP A 97 -17.18 1.63 -15.99
N PRO A 98 -18.04 2.52 -15.44
CA PRO A 98 -18.38 2.53 -14.01
C PRO A 98 -19.09 1.27 -13.51
N THR A 99 -19.74 0.51 -14.40
CA THR A 99 -20.50 -0.69 -14.01
C THR A 99 -19.60 -1.87 -13.69
N LEU A 100 -18.44 -1.97 -14.37
CA LEU A 100 -17.42 -2.98 -14.08
C LEU A 100 -16.78 -2.79 -12.71
N PHE A 101 -16.67 -1.53 -12.25
CA PHE A 101 -16.17 -1.20 -10.92
C PHE A 101 -17.15 -1.62 -9.80
N GLN A 102 -18.46 -1.46 -10.02
CA GLN A 102 -19.50 -1.87 -9.05
C GLN A 102 -19.61 -3.39 -8.95
N ALA A 103 -19.58 -4.10 -10.09
CA ALA A 103 -19.63 -5.56 -10.12
C ALA A 103 -18.42 -6.23 -9.44
N GLN A 104 -17.23 -5.61 -9.51
CA GLN A 104 -16.05 -6.09 -8.78
C GLN A 104 -16.24 -6.01 -7.26
N ARG A 105 -16.81 -4.90 -6.77
CA ARG A 105 -17.07 -4.74 -5.33
C ARG A 105 -18.18 -5.64 -4.81
N GLU A 106 -19.23 -5.86 -5.58
CA GLU A 106 -20.34 -6.75 -5.16
C GLU A 106 -19.87 -8.20 -5.01
N LYS A 107 -19.02 -8.70 -5.91
CA LYS A 107 -18.39 -10.01 -5.78
C LYS A 107 -17.48 -10.11 -4.55
N GLU A 108 -16.64 -9.10 -4.31
CA GLU A 108 -15.78 -9.03 -3.12
C GLU A 108 -16.57 -8.93 -1.80
N THR A 109 -17.80 -8.40 -1.85
CA THR A 109 -18.68 -8.27 -0.68
C THR A 109 -19.45 -9.56 -0.42
N HIS A 110 -19.90 -10.26 -1.47
CA HIS A 110 -20.60 -11.55 -1.36
C HIS A 110 -19.67 -12.68 -0.89
N GLU A 111 -18.41 -12.69 -1.34
CA GLU A 111 -17.41 -13.69 -0.93
C GLU A 111 -16.97 -13.53 0.53
N LYS A 112 -17.17 -12.33 1.11
CA LYS A 112 -16.88 -12.00 2.52
C LYS A 112 -18.06 -12.24 3.48
N LEU A 113 -19.25 -12.59 2.98
CA LEU A 113 -20.49 -12.65 3.78
C LEU A 113 -21.11 -14.05 3.89
N THR A 114 -20.45 -15.12 3.43
CA THR A 114 -20.94 -16.49 3.67
C THR A 114 -20.86 -16.81 5.17
N PRO A 115 -21.97 -17.00 5.90
CA PRO A 115 -21.91 -17.29 7.33
C PRO A 115 -21.43 -18.73 7.56
N LEU A 116 -20.42 -18.90 8.43
CA LEU A 116 -20.11 -20.20 9.02
C LEU A 116 -21.34 -20.66 9.82
N ALA A 117 -21.87 -21.84 9.48
CA ALA A 117 -22.96 -22.47 10.21
C ALA A 117 -22.56 -22.71 11.68
N PRO A 118 -23.48 -22.55 12.66
CA PRO A 118 -23.16 -22.70 14.07
C PRO A 118 -22.91 -24.17 14.41
N LEU A 119 -21.74 -24.45 14.98
CA LEU A 119 -21.40 -25.74 15.59
C LEU A 119 -22.22 -25.91 16.88
N ALA A 120 -23.08 -26.93 16.92
CA ALA A 120 -23.77 -27.36 18.13
C ALA A 120 -22.80 -28.04 19.10
N HIS A 121 -23.05 -27.84 20.40
CA HIS A 121 -22.33 -28.40 21.53
C HIS A 121 -22.31 -29.93 21.54
N GLU A 122 -21.13 -30.54 21.73
CA GLU A 122 -20.97 -31.83 22.43
C GLU A 122 -19.71 -31.80 23.31
N GLU A 123 -19.77 -32.57 24.38
CA GLU A 123 -19.12 -32.37 25.67
C GLU A 123 -17.61 -32.67 25.71
N LYS A 124 -16.91 -32.00 26.63
CA LYS A 124 -15.52 -32.33 27.04
C LYS A 124 -15.49 -33.63 27.85
N PRO A 125 -14.47 -34.47 27.63
CA PRO A 125 -13.85 -35.21 28.73
C PRO A 125 -12.44 -34.68 29.03
N CYS A 126 -12.19 -34.49 30.33
CA CYS A 126 -10.87 -34.23 30.93
C CYS A 126 -9.88 -35.34 30.59
N TRP A 127 -8.61 -34.97 30.34
CA TRP A 127 -7.49 -35.89 30.52
C TRP A 127 -6.80 -35.60 31.87
N PRO A 128 -6.47 -36.63 32.68
CA PRO A 128 -5.86 -36.44 33.99
C PRO A 128 -4.34 -36.33 33.91
N LEU A 129 -3.79 -35.62 34.90
CA LEU A 129 -2.37 -35.46 35.20
C LEU A 129 -1.66 -36.81 35.42
N ALA A 130 -0.43 -36.90 34.95
CA ALA A 130 0.49 -38.01 35.20
C ALA A 130 0.99 -38.02 36.67
N PRO A 131 1.35 -39.20 37.21
CA PRO A 131 2.33 -39.29 38.27
C PRO A 131 3.56 -40.12 37.87
N ASP A 132 4.65 -39.80 38.57
CA ASP A 132 6.01 -40.33 38.43
C ASP A 132 6.12 -41.81 38.84
N ALA A 133 7.06 -42.56 38.24
CA ALA A 133 7.63 -43.75 38.87
C ALA A 133 9.01 -44.14 38.30
N SER A 134 9.97 -44.17 39.21
CA SER A 134 11.25 -44.89 39.17
C SER A 134 11.07 -46.42 39.11
N GLY A 135 12.03 -47.14 38.51
CA GLY A 135 12.41 -48.50 38.96
C GLY A 135 12.38 -49.64 37.93
N ARG A 136 13.58 -49.99 37.45
CA ARG A 136 14.18 -51.34 37.30
C ARG A 136 13.34 -52.60 36.95
N LEU A 137 13.97 -53.37 36.04
CA LEU A 137 14.13 -54.84 35.93
C LEU A 137 13.27 -55.66 34.94
N SER A 138 14.03 -56.39 34.11
CA SER A 138 13.88 -57.81 33.75
C SER A 138 12.89 -58.23 32.65
N GLY A 139 13.47 -58.63 31.52
CA GLY A 139 13.37 -60.03 31.07
C GLY A 139 12.49 -60.35 29.86
N SER A 140 13.14 -60.92 28.82
CA SER A 140 12.61 -61.93 27.87
C SER A 140 11.49 -61.47 26.90
N SER A 141 11.36 -61.85 25.63
CA SER A 141 12.08 -62.65 24.64
C SER A 141 11.25 -62.55 23.35
N ALA A 142 11.88 -62.71 22.18
CA ALA A 142 11.31 -62.99 20.85
C ALA A 142 10.36 -61.91 20.25
N ALA A 143 10.44 -61.53 18.97
CA ALA A 143 10.77 -62.29 17.77
C ALA A 143 11.21 -61.39 16.58
N MET A 144 11.88 -62.04 15.61
CA MET A 144 12.31 -61.61 14.25
C MET A 144 11.27 -60.76 13.50
N VAL A 145 11.62 -59.87 12.54
CA VAL A 145 12.12 -60.20 11.19
C VAL A 145 12.92 -59.02 10.58
N LYS A 146 13.96 -59.43 9.83
CA LYS A 146 14.99 -58.69 9.08
C LYS A 146 14.44 -57.88 7.89
N TYR A 147 15.14 -56.81 7.51
CA TYR A 147 15.75 -56.64 6.18
C TYR A 147 16.96 -55.67 6.25
N SER A 148 18.08 -56.10 5.64
CA SER A 148 19.41 -55.49 5.49
C SER A 148 19.39 -54.31 4.50
N THR A 149 20.03 -53.16 4.74
CA THR A 149 21.47 -52.77 4.63
C THR A 149 22.22 -53.19 3.36
N ALA A 150 22.68 -52.20 2.59
CA ALA A 150 24.09 -51.94 2.17
C ALA A 150 24.08 -50.78 1.14
N SER A 151 24.75 -49.62 1.23
CA SER A 151 26.12 -49.18 1.55
C SER A 151 27.19 -49.47 0.48
N GLY A 152 27.80 -48.39 -0.06
CA GLY A 152 29.18 -48.37 -0.60
C GLY A 152 29.37 -47.78 -2.01
N GLY A 153 30.15 -46.70 -2.14
CA GLY A 153 30.65 -46.11 -3.43
C GLY A 153 31.76 -46.94 -4.10
N PRO A 154 32.58 -46.44 -5.07
CA PRO A 154 33.12 -45.07 -5.21
C PRO A 154 33.15 -44.49 -6.67
N ALA A 155 33.90 -43.40 -6.85
CA ALA A 155 33.97 -42.41 -7.95
C ALA A 155 34.61 -42.85 -9.29
N GLU A 156 34.38 -42.06 -10.37
CA GLU A 156 35.39 -41.69 -11.41
C GLU A 156 34.90 -40.63 -12.46
N THR A 157 35.61 -39.48 -12.53
CA THR A 157 36.02 -38.62 -13.71
C THR A 157 35.00 -37.82 -14.58
N PRO A 158 35.42 -36.90 -15.51
CA PRO A 158 36.34 -35.72 -15.46
C PRO A 158 35.74 -34.42 -16.12
N HIS A 159 36.57 -33.35 -16.28
CA HIS A 159 36.39 -32.05 -17.04
C HIS A 159 36.05 -30.81 -16.17
N CYS A 160 36.81 -29.70 -16.05
CA CYS A 160 37.77 -28.89 -16.84
C CYS A 160 37.13 -27.68 -17.59
N TYR A 161 37.69 -26.47 -17.31
CA TYR A 161 37.45 -25.10 -17.83
C TYR A 161 36.02 -24.51 -17.64
N SER A 162 35.81 -23.25 -17.25
CA SER A 162 36.50 -22.01 -17.58
C SER A 162 36.17 -20.91 -16.55
N GLN A 163 37.15 -20.06 -16.27
CA GLN A 163 37.02 -18.82 -15.52
C GLN A 163 36.13 -17.82 -16.27
N ALA A 164 35.23 -17.14 -15.56
CA ALA A 164 34.63 -15.89 -16.00
C ALA A 164 34.74 -14.88 -14.85
N GLU A 165 35.48 -13.81 -15.12
CA GLU A 165 35.79 -12.69 -14.22
C GLU A 165 34.53 -11.99 -13.69
N PRO A 166 34.60 -11.35 -12.51
CA PRO A 166 33.49 -10.59 -11.97
C PRO A 166 33.34 -9.28 -12.74
N ALA A 167 32.31 -9.20 -13.59
CA ALA A 167 31.90 -7.96 -14.22
C ALA A 167 31.43 -6.94 -13.16
N LYS A 168 32.32 -5.99 -12.83
CA LYS A 168 32.00 -4.73 -12.14
C LYS A 168 31.08 -3.87 -13.01
N HIS A 169 29.77 -3.93 -12.86
CA HIS A 169 28.89 -2.87 -13.38
C HIS A 169 27.65 -2.68 -12.47
N MET A 170 27.68 -1.61 -11.67
CA MET A 170 26.47 -0.92 -11.26
C MET A 170 25.75 -0.42 -12.53
N PRO A 171 24.42 -0.54 -12.65
CA PRO A 171 23.68 0.48 -13.36
C PRO A 171 23.73 1.75 -12.50
N SER A 172 24.26 2.81 -13.10
CA SER A 172 24.31 4.16 -12.58
C SER A 172 23.03 4.57 -11.88
N ALA A 173 23.19 5.08 -10.66
CA ALA A 173 22.24 5.96 -10.00
C ALA A 173 21.81 7.06 -10.99
N GLY A 174 20.53 7.05 -11.36
CA GLY A 174 19.88 8.24 -11.91
C GLY A 174 19.77 9.25 -10.78
N ALA A 175 20.35 10.42 -11.01
CA ALA A 175 20.42 11.51 -10.05
C ALA A 175 19.03 12.01 -9.62
N SER A 176 18.70 11.75 -8.36
CA SER A 176 18.01 12.68 -7.47
C SER A 176 18.63 12.46 -6.09
N GLY A 177 19.40 13.42 -5.61
CA GLY A 177 20.39 13.23 -4.55
C GLY A 177 19.85 12.60 -3.27
N SER A 178 20.44 11.48 -2.86
CA SER A 178 20.41 11.07 -1.45
C SER A 178 21.46 11.89 -0.69
N PRO A 179 21.10 12.59 0.39
CA PRO A 179 22.07 13.18 1.29
C PRO A 179 22.90 12.05 1.93
N ALA A 180 24.12 12.36 2.35
CA ALA A 180 25.11 11.46 2.95
C ALA A 180 24.51 10.23 3.64
N ALA A 181 25.00 9.03 3.29
CA ALA A 181 24.57 7.74 3.85
C ALA A 181 24.33 7.86 5.36
N SER A 182 23.08 7.61 5.77
CA SER A 182 22.66 7.77 7.15
C SER A 182 23.27 6.66 8.01
N LYS A 183 24.31 6.98 8.78
CA LYS A 183 24.98 6.01 9.65
C LYS A 183 24.03 5.56 10.76
N LEU A 184 23.95 4.25 10.99
CA LEU A 184 23.15 3.68 12.08
C LEU A 184 23.52 4.27 13.46
N ASP A 185 24.79 4.64 13.64
CA ASP A 185 25.30 5.22 14.90
C ASP A 185 24.73 6.62 15.18
N ASP A 186 24.24 7.32 14.16
CA ASP A 186 23.61 8.62 14.29
C ASP A 186 22.11 8.53 14.63
N PHE A 187 21.55 7.32 14.68
CA PHE A 187 20.13 7.11 14.94
C PHE A 187 19.81 7.39 16.42
N LEU A 188 19.07 8.47 16.67
CA LEU A 188 18.66 8.82 18.03
C LEU A 188 17.52 7.93 18.52
N VAL A 189 17.75 7.29 19.67
CA VAL A 189 16.79 6.40 20.32
C VAL A 189 16.01 7.14 21.40
N GLY A 190 14.68 7.03 21.35
CA GLY A 190 13.72 7.45 22.36
C GLY A 190 12.73 6.33 22.65
N GLU A 191 11.70 6.59 23.44
CA GLU A 191 10.71 5.56 23.79
C GLU A 191 9.95 5.08 22.55
N SER A 192 9.61 6.00 21.64
CA SER A 192 8.80 5.74 20.45
C SER A 192 9.46 4.84 19.40
N ASN A 193 10.78 4.62 19.47
CA ASN A 193 11.54 3.82 18.51
C ASN A 193 12.51 2.82 19.16
N ARG A 194 12.52 2.69 20.50
CA ARG A 194 13.46 1.85 21.26
C ARG A 194 13.39 0.39 20.85
N LEU A 195 12.20 -0.18 20.76
CA LEU A 195 12.01 -1.60 20.45
C LEU A 195 12.45 -1.93 19.01
N ALA A 196 12.09 -1.07 18.05
CA ALA A 196 12.51 -1.20 16.66
C ALA A 196 14.05 -1.15 16.53
N HIS A 197 14.69 -0.16 17.18
CA HIS A 197 16.15 -0.04 17.20
C HIS A 197 16.81 -1.25 17.89
N ALA A 198 16.30 -1.67 19.05
CA ALA A 198 16.83 -2.82 19.78
C ALA A 198 16.75 -4.11 18.96
N ALA A 199 15.66 -4.33 18.21
CA ALA A 199 15.53 -5.49 17.33
C ALA A 199 16.57 -5.48 16.19
N VAL A 200 16.83 -4.30 15.61
CA VAL A 200 17.88 -4.13 14.58
C VAL A 200 19.27 -4.38 15.16
N MET A 201 19.55 -3.87 16.37
CA MET A 201 20.84 -4.10 17.04
C MET A 201 21.03 -5.55 17.45
N GLN A 202 19.98 -6.22 17.93
CA GLN A 202 19.99 -7.64 18.26
C GLN A 202 20.27 -8.50 17.02
N LEU A 203 19.67 -8.15 15.87
CA LEU A 203 19.95 -8.80 14.59
C LEU A 203 21.44 -8.67 14.22
N LEU A 204 22.00 -7.47 14.29
CA LEU A 204 23.42 -7.22 14.02
C LEU A 204 24.36 -7.94 14.99
N GLN A 205 24.02 -7.97 16.28
CA GLN A 205 24.81 -8.67 17.29
C GLN A 205 24.81 -10.18 17.04
N THR A 206 23.65 -10.75 16.70
CA THR A 206 23.52 -12.18 16.37
C THR A 206 24.38 -12.52 15.14
N LEU A 207 24.45 -11.63 14.15
CA LEU A 207 25.30 -11.82 12.98
C LEU A 207 26.80 -11.81 13.31
N ARG A 208 27.25 -10.96 14.24
CA ARG A 208 28.66 -10.84 14.64
C ARG A 208 29.16 -11.97 15.54
N GLN A 209 28.31 -12.46 16.44
CA GLN A 209 28.69 -13.47 17.44
C GLN A 209 28.74 -14.89 16.88
N ASP A 210 28.10 -15.12 15.73
CA ASP A 210 28.01 -16.42 15.11
C ASP A 210 28.91 -16.46 13.86
N THR A 211 30.21 -16.74 14.04
CA THR A 211 31.09 -17.22 12.95
C THR A 211 30.52 -18.47 12.27
N SER A 212 29.53 -19.10 12.92
CA SER A 212 28.71 -20.15 12.38
C SER A 212 27.23 -19.76 12.30
N TRP A 213 26.88 -18.68 11.58
CA TRP A 213 25.50 -18.42 11.13
C TRP A 213 24.80 -19.66 10.50
N PHE A 214 25.61 -20.65 10.06
CA PHE A 214 25.19 -21.96 9.56
C PHE A 214 25.22 -23.14 10.56
N SER A 215 25.77 -23.00 11.77
CA SER A 215 25.70 -24.06 12.79
C SER A 215 24.27 -24.17 13.30
N ALA A 216 23.80 -25.40 13.40
CA ALA A 216 22.39 -25.77 13.47
C ALA A 216 21.63 -25.31 14.73
N ALA A 217 22.27 -24.60 15.67
CA ALA A 217 21.76 -24.47 17.04
C ALA A 217 20.81 -23.27 17.28
N ARG A 218 20.85 -22.16 16.52
CA ARG A 218 19.97 -21.01 16.79
C ARG A 218 19.45 -20.36 15.51
N ARG A 219 18.12 -20.38 15.35
CA ARG A 219 17.43 -19.55 14.35
C ARG A 219 17.55 -18.10 14.82
N PRO A 220 17.94 -17.14 13.96
CA PRO A 220 17.85 -15.72 14.33
C PRO A 220 16.40 -15.42 14.70
N LEU A 221 16.16 -15.08 15.97
CA LEU A 221 14.83 -14.84 16.49
C LEU A 221 14.21 -13.67 15.72
N GLY A 222 12.96 -13.83 15.27
CA GLY A 222 12.18 -12.72 14.73
C GLY A 222 12.39 -12.36 13.25
N ILE A 223 12.90 -13.25 12.38
CA ILE A 223 12.99 -13.00 10.93
C ILE A 223 11.77 -13.59 10.17
N PRO A 224 11.06 -12.81 9.32
CA PRO A 224 11.36 -11.45 8.89
C PRO A 224 11.11 -10.40 9.99
N LEU A 225 11.99 -9.41 10.09
CA LEU A 225 11.78 -8.26 10.95
C LEU A 225 10.96 -7.22 10.18
N THR A 226 9.78 -6.88 10.67
CA THR A 226 8.91 -5.87 10.08
C THR A 226 8.81 -4.65 11.00
N LEU A 227 9.24 -3.49 10.51
CA LEU A 227 9.09 -2.21 11.19
C LEU A 227 7.88 -1.48 10.62
N TYR A 228 6.96 -1.01 11.45
CA TYR A 228 5.80 -0.29 10.93
C TYR A 228 5.49 0.99 11.70
N GLY A 229 4.87 1.95 11.03
CA GLY A 229 4.47 3.21 11.66
C GLY A 229 4.25 4.33 10.64
N PRO A 230 3.79 5.51 11.07
CA PRO A 230 3.53 6.64 10.17
C PRO A 230 4.75 7.06 9.32
N HIS A 231 4.53 7.90 8.32
CA HIS A 231 5.64 8.46 7.55
C HIS A 231 6.52 9.37 8.43
N GLY A 232 7.82 9.41 8.14
CA GLY A 232 8.77 10.30 8.82
C GLY A 232 9.09 9.95 10.28
N VAL A 233 8.83 8.72 10.75
CA VAL A 233 9.25 8.23 12.08
C VAL A 233 10.65 7.58 12.09
N GLY A 234 11.33 7.54 10.94
CA GLY A 234 12.70 6.99 10.83
C GLY A 234 12.81 5.54 10.35
N LYS A 235 11.74 4.94 9.78
CA LYS A 235 11.77 3.57 9.23
C LYS A 235 12.85 3.38 8.17
N THR A 236 12.84 4.22 7.13
CA THR A 236 13.84 4.21 6.04
C THR A 236 15.24 4.45 6.57
N HIS A 237 15.42 5.42 7.47
CA HIS A 237 16.72 5.72 8.09
C HIS A 237 17.28 4.48 8.82
N LEU A 238 16.46 3.80 9.62
CA LEU A 238 16.89 2.59 10.33
C LEU A 238 17.20 1.43 9.36
N LEU A 239 16.40 1.29 8.29
CA LEU A 239 16.59 0.29 7.24
C LEU A 239 17.90 0.51 6.46
N GLU A 240 18.18 1.75 6.07
CA GLU A 240 19.40 2.15 5.35
C GLU A 240 20.65 1.97 6.21
N GLY A 241 20.59 2.40 7.48
CA GLY A 241 21.70 2.20 8.42
C GLY A 241 22.00 0.72 8.66
N LEU A 242 20.96 -0.13 8.72
CA LEU A 242 21.14 -1.58 8.74
C LEU A 242 21.73 -2.11 7.44
N ALA A 243 21.26 -1.63 6.28
CA ALA A 243 21.79 -2.04 4.98
C ALA A 243 23.29 -1.77 4.86
N GLU A 244 23.76 -0.59 5.29
CA GLU A 244 25.18 -0.23 5.30
C GLU A 244 26.02 -1.23 6.11
N ARG A 245 25.56 -1.58 7.32
CA ARG A 245 26.22 -2.57 8.18
C ARG A 245 26.25 -3.96 7.54
N LEU A 246 25.15 -4.37 6.91
CA LEU A 246 25.07 -5.68 6.24
C LEU A 246 25.92 -5.74 4.98
N VAL A 247 26.06 -4.64 4.24
CA VAL A 247 26.95 -4.54 3.09
C VAL A 247 28.41 -4.68 3.53
N ALA A 248 28.78 -4.08 4.66
CA ALA A 248 30.12 -4.26 5.24
C ALA A 248 30.40 -5.72 5.64
N GLU A 249 29.37 -6.43 6.13
CA GLU A 249 29.48 -7.84 6.57
C GLU A 249 29.49 -8.83 5.40
N PHE A 250 28.55 -8.70 4.45
CA PHE A 250 28.30 -9.70 3.40
C PHE A 250 28.78 -9.32 2.01
N GLY A 251 29.18 -8.05 1.81
CA GLY A 251 29.51 -7.48 0.51
C GLY A 251 28.27 -7.00 -0.27
N SER A 252 28.47 -5.96 -1.08
CA SER A 252 27.39 -5.25 -1.79
C SER A 252 26.61 -6.10 -2.80
N SER A 253 27.22 -7.13 -3.40
CA SER A 253 26.55 -8.01 -4.37
C SER A 253 25.54 -8.98 -3.75
N ARG A 254 25.58 -9.15 -2.42
CA ARG A 254 24.79 -10.12 -1.67
C ARG A 254 23.71 -9.48 -0.79
N VAL A 255 23.65 -8.15 -0.76
CA VAL A 255 22.67 -7.39 0.02
C VAL A 255 21.86 -6.52 -0.93
N ALA A 256 20.54 -6.57 -0.82
CA ALA A 256 19.66 -5.66 -1.55
C ALA A 256 18.83 -4.85 -0.57
N CYS A 257 18.90 -3.53 -0.69
CA CYS A 257 18.01 -2.57 -0.03
C CYS A 257 17.29 -1.78 -1.12
N LEU A 258 15.97 -1.88 -1.17
CA LEU A 258 15.15 -1.28 -2.21
C LEU A 258 13.73 -1.05 -1.72
N THR A 259 13.00 -0.17 -2.40
CA THR A 259 11.57 0.01 -2.13
C THR A 259 10.77 -1.16 -2.71
N ALA A 260 9.57 -1.40 -2.17
CA ALA A 260 8.63 -2.36 -2.74
C ALA A 260 8.19 -1.97 -4.17
N GLU A 261 8.19 -0.68 -4.49
CA GLU A 261 7.98 -0.16 -5.84
C GLU A 261 9.13 -0.57 -6.77
N ASP A 262 10.39 -0.41 -6.37
CA ASP A 262 11.55 -0.82 -7.15
C ASP A 262 11.59 -2.32 -7.38
N PHE A 263 11.21 -3.12 -6.37
CA PHE A 263 11.05 -4.56 -6.53
C PHE A 263 10.00 -4.89 -7.59
N THR A 264 8.84 -4.20 -7.53
CA THR A 264 7.77 -4.32 -8.54
C THR A 264 8.30 -3.99 -9.93
N ASN A 265 8.99 -2.86 -10.08
CA ASN A 265 9.50 -2.38 -11.36
C ASN A 265 10.51 -3.36 -11.96
N GLN A 266 11.44 -3.87 -11.15
CA GLN A 266 12.41 -4.89 -11.59
C GLN A 266 11.74 -6.21 -11.97
N PHE A 267 10.73 -6.65 -11.22
CA PHE A 267 9.95 -7.84 -11.56
C PHE A 267 9.22 -7.67 -12.90
N LEU A 268 8.53 -6.55 -13.08
CA LEU A 268 7.81 -6.24 -14.33
C LEU A 268 8.75 -6.13 -15.53
N GLN A 269 9.93 -5.51 -15.34
CA GLN A 269 10.94 -5.41 -16.38
C GLN A 269 11.47 -6.80 -16.78
N ALA A 270 11.78 -7.66 -15.81
CA ALA A 270 12.23 -9.03 -16.06
C ALA A 270 11.14 -9.86 -16.77
N LEU A 271 9.88 -9.66 -16.41
CA LEU A 271 8.74 -10.31 -17.07
C LEU A 271 8.61 -9.87 -18.53
N ARG A 272 8.74 -8.56 -18.81
CA ARG A 272 8.68 -7.99 -20.17
C ARG A 272 9.82 -8.50 -21.06
N GLN A 273 11.02 -8.64 -20.50
CA GLN A 273 12.22 -9.05 -21.24
C GLN A 273 12.41 -10.58 -21.29
N GLY A 274 11.52 -11.36 -20.68
CA GLY A 274 11.69 -12.83 -20.58
C GLY A 274 12.83 -13.28 -19.67
N LYS A 275 13.35 -12.39 -18.80
CA LYS A 275 14.48 -12.62 -17.90
C LYS A 275 14.07 -12.98 -16.47
N LEU A 276 12.90 -13.60 -16.30
CA LEU A 276 12.36 -13.90 -14.97
C LEU A 276 13.25 -14.89 -14.17
N ALA A 277 13.91 -15.82 -14.86
CA ALA A 277 14.85 -16.74 -14.21
C ALA A 277 16.06 -16.01 -13.59
N GLU A 278 16.59 -15.00 -14.29
CA GLU A 278 17.69 -14.17 -13.80
C GLU A 278 17.26 -13.34 -12.60
N PHE A 279 16.08 -12.70 -12.67
CA PHE A 279 15.48 -11.97 -11.55
C PHE A 279 15.39 -12.85 -10.29
N ARG A 280 14.81 -14.06 -10.43
CA ARG A 280 14.66 -15.02 -9.33
C ARG A 280 16.02 -15.44 -8.76
N ARG A 281 16.98 -15.78 -9.62
CA ARG A 281 18.33 -16.16 -9.19
C ARG A 281 18.99 -15.02 -8.41
N ARG A 282 18.88 -13.79 -8.89
CA ARG A 282 19.44 -12.61 -8.22
C ARG A 282 18.85 -12.43 -6.82
N PHE A 283 17.52 -12.33 -6.68
CA PHE A 283 16.90 -12.05 -5.38
C PHE A 283 16.96 -13.24 -4.41
N ARG A 284 16.86 -14.48 -4.89
CA ARG A 284 16.85 -15.68 -4.03
C ARG A 284 18.25 -16.14 -3.60
N SER A 285 19.32 -15.57 -4.16
CA SER A 285 20.71 -15.83 -3.76
C SER A 285 21.28 -14.83 -2.75
N LEU A 286 20.51 -13.79 -2.40
CA LEU A 286 20.92 -12.76 -1.45
C LEU A 286 21.19 -13.34 -0.04
N GLN A 287 22.13 -12.71 0.67
CA GLN A 287 22.33 -12.92 2.11
C GLN A 287 21.40 -12.05 2.94
N ALA A 288 21.04 -10.88 2.42
CA ALA A 288 20.07 -9.99 3.05
C ALA A 288 19.17 -9.29 2.02
N LEU A 289 17.87 -9.25 2.30
CA LEU A 289 16.87 -8.49 1.54
C LEU A 289 16.13 -7.54 2.48
N LEU A 290 16.26 -6.24 2.20
CA LEU A 290 15.69 -5.13 2.94
C LEU A 290 14.69 -4.42 2.01
N LEU A 291 13.42 -4.37 2.42
CA LEU A 291 12.33 -3.83 1.61
C LEU A 291 11.67 -2.64 2.31
N ASP A 292 11.77 -1.47 1.71
CA ASP A 292 11.10 -0.27 2.22
C ASP A 292 9.67 -0.13 1.65
N ASP A 293 8.77 0.40 2.45
CA ASP A 293 7.40 0.74 2.11
C ASP A 293 6.58 -0.39 1.43
N LEU A 294 6.48 -1.55 2.10
CA LEU A 294 5.73 -2.71 1.58
C LEU A 294 4.26 -2.41 1.26
N GLN A 295 3.66 -1.36 1.85
CA GLN A 295 2.28 -0.97 1.55
C GLN A 295 2.05 -0.69 0.06
N PHE A 296 3.09 -0.32 -0.70
CA PHE A 296 2.98 -0.11 -2.15
C PHE A 296 2.65 -1.37 -2.97
N LEU A 297 2.67 -2.54 -2.34
CA LEU A 297 2.23 -3.79 -2.96
C LEU A 297 0.72 -3.97 -2.95
N GLU A 298 -0.04 -3.17 -2.22
CA GLU A 298 -1.50 -3.27 -2.15
C GLU A 298 -2.12 -3.26 -3.57
N GLY A 299 -3.02 -4.22 -3.84
CA GLY A 299 -3.61 -4.42 -5.16
C GLY A 299 -2.72 -5.07 -6.23
N LYS A 300 -1.39 -5.21 -6.00
CA LYS A 300 -0.44 -5.80 -6.96
C LYS A 300 -0.24 -7.31 -6.74
N ARG A 301 -1.30 -8.11 -6.92
CA ARG A 301 -1.32 -9.56 -6.62
C ARG A 301 -0.12 -10.35 -7.17
N ALA A 302 0.18 -10.24 -8.46
CA ALA A 302 1.30 -10.97 -9.07
C ALA A 302 2.66 -10.63 -8.45
N THR A 303 2.86 -9.38 -8.01
CA THR A 303 4.09 -8.96 -7.33
C THR A 303 4.13 -9.47 -5.90
N GLN A 304 2.99 -9.49 -5.19
CA GLN A 304 2.89 -10.08 -3.86
C GLN A 304 3.21 -11.59 -3.89
N GLU A 305 2.72 -12.33 -4.88
CA GLU A 305 3.02 -13.76 -5.07
C GLU A 305 4.52 -14.00 -5.30
N GLU A 306 5.14 -13.25 -6.21
CA GLU A 306 6.58 -13.40 -6.48
C GLU A 306 7.44 -13.01 -5.26
N LEU A 307 7.04 -11.97 -4.53
CA LEU A 307 7.69 -11.60 -3.28
C LEU A 307 7.55 -12.70 -2.23
N LEU A 308 6.34 -13.25 -2.03
CA LEU A 308 6.09 -14.34 -1.09
C LEU A 308 7.04 -15.52 -1.34
N HIS A 309 7.13 -15.99 -2.59
CA HIS A 309 8.05 -17.07 -2.95
C HIS A 309 9.53 -16.73 -2.74
N THR A 310 9.89 -15.45 -2.95
CA THR A 310 11.24 -14.96 -2.66
C THR A 310 11.53 -14.98 -1.16
N LEU A 311 10.62 -14.48 -0.33
CA LEU A 311 10.72 -14.50 1.12
C LEU A 311 10.79 -15.92 1.67
N GLU A 312 9.96 -16.84 1.17
CA GLU A 312 10.00 -18.26 1.55
C GLU A 312 11.35 -18.90 1.25
N THR A 313 11.89 -18.65 0.06
CA THR A 313 13.20 -19.20 -0.35
C THR A 313 14.30 -18.69 0.58
N LEU A 314 14.36 -17.38 0.78
CA LEU A 314 15.35 -16.74 1.66
C LEU A 314 15.19 -17.18 3.12
N THR A 315 13.96 -17.41 3.57
CA THR A 315 13.68 -17.95 4.91
C THR A 315 14.26 -19.33 5.10
N ARG A 316 14.03 -20.25 4.15
CA ARG A 316 14.55 -21.63 4.23
C ARG A 316 16.08 -21.63 4.27
N SER A 317 16.70 -20.69 3.56
CA SER A 317 18.15 -20.49 3.55
C SER A 317 18.67 -19.62 4.70
N ARG A 318 17.84 -19.30 5.71
CA ARG A 318 18.19 -18.50 6.89
C ARG A 318 18.85 -17.16 6.53
N ARG A 319 18.33 -16.47 5.53
CA ARG A 319 18.81 -15.14 5.10
C ARG A 319 18.17 -14.04 5.92
N VAL A 320 18.84 -12.89 5.98
CA VAL A 320 18.30 -11.71 6.66
C VAL A 320 17.16 -11.12 5.83
N LEU A 321 16.00 -10.95 6.45
CA LEU A 321 14.82 -10.35 5.83
C LEU A 321 14.32 -9.23 6.74
N VAL A 322 14.35 -8.00 6.24
CA VAL A 322 13.81 -6.84 6.95
C VAL A 322 12.87 -6.08 6.03
N ALA A 323 11.75 -5.63 6.57
CA ALA A 323 10.77 -4.87 5.82
C ALA A 323 10.25 -3.68 6.62
N THR A 324 9.80 -2.64 5.92
CA THR A 324 9.07 -1.53 6.54
C THR A 324 7.64 -1.42 5.98
N CYS A 325 6.74 -0.83 6.77
CA CYS A 325 5.36 -0.57 6.37
C CYS A 325 4.82 0.72 7.03
N ASP A 326 3.85 1.39 6.39
CA ASP A 326 3.20 2.58 6.97
C ASP A 326 2.20 2.26 8.10
N ARG A 327 1.76 1.00 8.20
CA ARG A 327 0.80 0.50 9.18
C ARG A 327 1.06 -0.98 9.49
N HIS A 328 0.42 -1.46 10.55
CA HIS A 328 0.55 -2.87 10.96
C HIS A 328 0.17 -3.82 9.80
N PRO A 329 0.89 -4.94 9.55
CA PRO A 329 0.62 -5.86 8.44
C PRO A 329 -0.85 -6.30 8.30
N ARG A 330 -1.54 -6.58 9.42
CA ARG A 330 -2.98 -6.91 9.44
C ARG A 330 -3.91 -5.82 8.89
N LEU A 331 -3.46 -4.58 8.78
CA LEU A 331 -4.23 -3.44 8.31
C LEU A 331 -4.00 -3.14 6.82
N VAL A 332 -3.10 -3.88 6.17
CA VAL A 332 -2.84 -3.74 4.73
C VAL A 332 -3.54 -4.88 3.99
N ASN A 333 -4.18 -4.57 2.86
CA ASN A 333 -4.91 -5.56 2.07
C ASN A 333 -3.97 -6.35 1.14
N TRP A 334 -3.08 -7.15 1.74
CA TRP A 334 -2.22 -8.11 1.05
C TRP A 334 -2.86 -9.50 0.98
N LEU A 335 -2.21 -10.40 0.25
CA LEU A 335 -2.48 -11.83 0.32
C LEU A 335 -2.36 -12.33 1.78
N PRO A 336 -3.29 -13.17 2.26
CA PRO A 336 -3.24 -13.74 3.60
C PRO A 336 -1.89 -14.40 3.91
N GLU A 337 -1.34 -15.15 2.96
CA GLU A 337 -0.09 -15.89 3.10
C GLU A 337 1.13 -14.97 3.27
N LEU A 338 1.14 -13.82 2.58
CA LEU A 338 2.17 -12.80 2.77
C LEU A 338 2.07 -12.16 4.14
N THR A 339 0.84 -11.86 4.57
CA THR A 339 0.57 -11.28 5.89
C THR A 339 1.01 -12.25 7.01
N ASP A 340 0.60 -13.51 6.93
CA ASP A 340 0.96 -14.55 7.90
C ASP A 340 2.47 -14.77 7.94
N ARG A 341 3.14 -14.74 6.77
CA ARG A 341 4.60 -14.86 6.71
C ARG A 341 5.32 -13.74 7.44
N LEU A 342 4.85 -12.49 7.29
CA LEU A 342 5.39 -11.32 7.98
C LEU A 342 5.10 -11.37 9.49
N LEU A 343 3.88 -11.74 9.87
CA LEU A 343 3.46 -11.86 11.28
C LEU A 343 4.16 -13.01 12.02
N GLY A 344 4.63 -14.04 11.31
CA GLY A 344 5.45 -15.11 11.88
C GLY A 344 6.87 -14.70 12.26
N GLY A 345 7.26 -13.45 12.01
CA GLY A 345 8.53 -12.85 12.44
C GLY A 345 8.34 -11.81 13.56
N ALA A 346 9.35 -10.95 13.77
CA ALA A 346 9.23 -9.83 14.71
C ALA A 346 8.55 -8.66 14.02
N VAL A 347 7.55 -8.07 14.68
CA VAL A 347 6.79 -6.93 14.15
C VAL A 347 6.78 -5.83 15.19
N TRP A 348 7.49 -4.73 14.94
CA TRP A 348 7.68 -3.67 15.92
C TRP A 348 7.15 -2.31 15.42
N PRO A 349 6.37 -1.59 16.25
CA PRO A 349 5.93 -0.26 15.92
C PRO A 349 7.07 0.75 16.02
N MET A 350 6.93 1.83 15.27
CA MET A 350 7.66 3.09 15.40
C MET A 350 6.65 4.23 15.40
N ASP A 351 6.66 5.03 16.46
CA ASP A 351 5.73 6.14 16.62
C ASP A 351 6.43 7.49 16.46
N PHE A 352 5.64 8.57 16.43
CA PHE A 352 6.19 9.93 16.43
C PHE A 352 7.12 10.13 17.63
N PRO A 353 8.21 10.90 17.45
CA PRO A 353 9.20 11.09 18.50
C PRO A 353 8.58 11.71 19.76
N ASP A 354 8.91 11.13 20.91
CA ASP A 354 8.53 11.67 22.21
C ASP A 354 9.16 13.06 22.46
N PRO A 355 8.65 13.88 23.41
CA PRO A 355 9.17 15.23 23.63
C PRO A 355 10.69 15.29 23.83
N GLU A 356 11.26 14.33 24.54
CA GLU A 356 12.70 14.27 24.80
C GLU A 356 13.47 13.94 23.52
N LEU A 357 13.02 12.95 22.76
CA LEU A 357 13.60 12.61 21.47
C LEU A 357 13.50 13.78 20.47
N ARG A 358 12.41 14.56 20.47
CA ARG A 358 12.26 15.75 19.60
C ARG A 358 13.31 16.81 19.88
N ARG A 359 13.56 17.13 21.16
CA ARG A 359 14.62 18.08 21.55
C ARG A 359 15.99 17.60 21.10
N ARG A 360 16.31 16.34 21.37
CA ARG A 360 17.60 15.74 20.97
C ARG A 360 17.79 15.73 19.45
N LEU A 361 16.73 15.43 18.69
CA LEU A 361 16.73 15.51 17.22
C LEU A 361 16.99 16.95 16.74
N LEU A 362 16.26 17.94 17.29
CA LEU A 362 16.44 19.34 16.92
C LEU A 362 17.86 19.83 17.24
N THR A 363 18.39 19.51 18.43
CA THR A 363 19.76 19.86 18.82
C THR A 363 20.79 19.24 17.88
N ALA A 364 20.69 17.93 17.62
CA ALA A 364 21.63 17.24 16.72
C ALA A 364 21.57 17.80 15.29
N LYS A 365 20.37 18.17 14.81
CA LYS A 365 20.18 18.75 13.47
C LYS A 365 20.66 20.21 13.42
N ALA A 366 20.47 21.00 14.47
CA ALA A 366 20.96 22.37 14.56
C ALA A 366 22.49 22.41 14.51
N GLN A 367 23.16 21.50 15.22
CA GLN A 367 24.61 21.32 15.17
C GLN A 367 25.11 21.00 13.76
N ARG A 368 24.42 20.09 13.04
CA ARG A 368 24.77 19.75 11.64
C ARG A 368 24.58 20.92 10.68
N LEU A 369 23.63 21.80 10.94
CA LEU A 369 23.40 23.02 10.18
C LEU A 369 24.34 24.18 10.58
N ALA A 370 25.27 23.94 11.53
CA ALA A 370 26.10 24.98 12.14
C ALA A 370 25.28 26.18 12.65
N CYS A 371 24.05 25.91 13.11
CA CYS A 371 23.12 26.92 13.58
C CYS A 371 23.08 26.89 15.11
N THR A 372 23.44 28.01 15.75
CA THR A 372 23.29 28.18 17.19
C THR A 372 21.85 28.54 17.51
N ILE A 373 21.12 27.61 18.13
CA ILE A 373 19.74 27.82 18.58
C ILE A 373 19.71 27.73 20.10
N PRO A 374 19.21 28.77 20.78
CA PRO A 374 19.02 28.76 22.23
C PRO A 374 18.15 27.58 22.71
N PRO A 375 18.42 27.01 23.90
CA PRO A 375 17.67 25.86 24.42
C PRO A 375 16.16 26.11 24.58
N ASP A 376 15.76 27.31 24.96
CA ASP A 376 14.38 27.75 25.06
C ASP A 376 13.68 27.80 23.69
N ALA A 377 14.38 28.22 22.64
CA ALA A 377 13.88 28.14 21.27
C ALA A 377 13.76 26.68 20.79
N ILE A 378 14.70 25.79 21.14
CA ILE A 378 14.59 24.35 20.85
C ILE A 378 13.38 23.74 21.55
N GLU A 379 13.19 24.04 22.84
CA GLU A 379 12.03 23.59 23.62
C GLU A 379 10.73 24.07 22.95
N TYR A 380 10.66 25.34 22.58
CA TYR A 380 9.49 25.90 21.91
C TYR A 380 9.17 25.20 20.58
N ILE A 381 10.19 24.95 19.72
CA ILE A 381 10.01 24.22 18.46
C ILE A 381 9.53 22.79 18.77
N ALA A 382 10.14 22.11 19.74
CA ALA A 382 9.77 20.77 20.15
C ALA A 382 8.34 20.69 20.69
N GLU A 383 7.86 21.66 21.47
CA GLU A 383 6.49 21.65 21.98
C GLU A 383 5.44 21.95 20.89
N THR A 384 5.80 22.84 19.97
CA THR A 384 4.92 23.33 18.89
C THR A 384 4.76 22.30 17.78
N VAL A 385 5.85 21.66 17.35
CA VAL A 385 5.86 20.72 16.22
C VAL A 385 5.78 19.29 16.75
N ARG A 386 4.57 18.73 16.69
CA ARG A 386 4.25 17.38 17.22
C ARG A 386 4.15 16.28 16.17
N GLY A 387 4.42 16.62 14.91
CA GLY A 387 4.36 15.69 13.79
C GLY A 387 5.61 14.82 13.65
N ASN A 388 5.92 14.49 12.40
CA ASN A 388 7.02 13.59 12.05
C ASN A 388 8.39 14.30 12.08
N VAL A 389 9.47 13.52 11.98
CA VAL A 389 10.85 14.05 12.02
C VAL A 389 11.13 15.03 10.87
N ARG A 390 10.50 14.85 9.71
CA ARG A 390 10.66 15.77 8.57
C ARG A 390 10.02 17.14 8.86
N GLU A 391 8.92 17.17 9.58
CA GLU A 391 8.31 18.43 10.03
C GLU A 391 9.18 19.15 11.05
N LEU A 392 9.83 18.42 11.97
CA LEU A 392 10.80 19.01 12.90
C LEU A 392 11.99 19.61 12.16
N GLU A 393 12.53 18.91 11.17
CA GLU A 393 13.60 19.40 10.30
C GLU A 393 13.16 20.63 9.49
N GLY A 394 11.95 20.61 8.93
CA GLY A 394 11.38 21.73 8.19
C GLY A 394 11.17 22.97 9.07
N ALA A 395 10.68 22.78 10.29
CA ALA A 395 10.51 23.83 11.28
C ALA A 395 11.85 24.45 11.70
N LEU A 396 12.85 23.61 11.99
CA LEU A 396 14.21 24.03 12.29
C LEU A 396 14.83 24.83 11.14
N PHE A 397 14.69 24.34 9.92
CA PHE A 397 15.17 25.02 8.72
C PHE A 397 14.45 26.36 8.51
N ALA A 398 13.14 26.43 8.75
CA ALA A 398 12.38 27.67 8.65
C ALA A 398 12.86 28.72 9.64
N VAL A 399 13.13 28.34 10.90
CA VAL A 399 13.70 29.23 11.92
C VAL A 399 15.10 29.72 11.50
N HIS A 400 15.97 28.79 11.07
CA HIS A 400 17.32 29.14 10.61
C HIS A 400 17.28 30.09 9.40
N HIS A 401 16.47 29.77 8.39
CA HIS A 401 16.32 30.60 7.19
C HIS A 401 15.79 31.99 7.54
N TYR A 402 14.82 32.09 8.46
CA TYR A 402 14.31 33.37 8.92
C TYR A 402 15.41 34.22 9.58
N ALA A 403 16.23 33.62 10.45
CA ALA A 403 17.39 34.30 11.06
C ALA A 403 18.40 34.78 10.01
N VAL A 404 18.71 33.95 9.01
CA VAL A 404 19.63 34.31 7.92
C VAL A 404 19.10 35.49 7.10
N VAL A 405 17.82 35.47 6.71
CA VAL A 405 17.19 36.54 5.92
C VAL A 405 17.14 37.87 6.68
N HIS A 406 16.86 37.81 7.98
CA HIS A 406 16.80 39.01 8.83
C HIS A 406 18.15 39.43 9.39
N GLN A 407 19.23 38.67 9.11
CA GLN A 407 20.59 38.91 9.61
C GLN A 407 20.66 39.07 11.13
N THR A 408 19.81 38.33 11.84
CA THR A 408 19.73 38.36 13.31
C THR A 408 20.03 36.97 13.88
N PRO A 409 20.62 36.89 15.08
CA PRO A 409 20.79 35.61 15.75
C PRO A 409 19.42 34.99 16.07
N VAL A 410 19.36 33.66 16.15
CA VAL A 410 18.13 32.96 16.54
C VAL A 410 17.83 33.27 18.00
N THR A 411 16.69 33.90 18.28
CA THR A 411 16.11 34.07 19.62
C THR A 411 14.78 33.31 19.73
N LEU A 412 14.25 33.18 20.95
CA LEU A 412 12.90 32.63 21.16
C LEU A 412 11.85 33.45 20.40
N GLU A 413 11.90 34.78 20.43
CA GLU A 413 10.92 35.61 19.70
C GLU A 413 11.01 35.40 18.19
N LEU A 414 12.23 35.27 17.67
CA LEU A 414 12.46 34.99 16.25
C LEU A 414 11.90 33.61 15.87
N ALA A 415 12.16 32.59 16.68
CA ALA A 415 11.63 31.25 16.46
C ALA A 415 10.09 31.23 16.48
N GLN A 416 9.48 31.96 17.41
CA GLN A 416 8.02 32.15 17.46
C GLN A 416 7.48 32.85 16.21
N ALA A 417 8.13 33.92 15.75
CA ALA A 417 7.72 34.64 14.54
C ALA A 417 7.84 33.77 13.28
N ALA A 418 8.96 33.08 13.13
CA ALA A 418 9.24 32.18 12.02
C ALA A 418 8.25 31.02 11.98
N LEU A 419 8.04 30.32 13.10
CA LEU A 419 7.08 29.22 13.18
C LEU A 419 5.65 29.69 12.99
N ARG A 420 5.24 30.85 13.51
CA ARG A 420 3.90 31.40 13.22
C ARG A 420 3.68 31.62 11.73
N ARG A 421 4.72 32.01 10.97
CA ARG A 421 4.65 32.20 9.52
C ARG A 421 4.66 30.87 8.77
N TRP A 422 5.49 29.92 9.21
CA TRP A 422 5.63 28.60 8.61
C TRP A 422 4.42 27.70 8.86
N LEU A 423 3.90 27.71 10.09
CA LEU A 423 2.66 27.02 10.49
C LEU A 423 1.42 27.72 9.96
N ARG A 424 1.52 28.92 9.35
CA ARG A 424 0.35 29.48 8.65
C ARG A 424 -0.01 28.47 7.59
N PRO A 425 -1.14 27.80 7.72
CA PRO A 425 -1.55 26.88 6.68
C PRO A 425 -1.74 27.74 5.43
N THR A 426 -1.34 27.27 4.26
CA THR A 426 -1.78 27.83 2.97
C THR A 426 -3.29 27.57 2.74
N GLY A 427 -4.10 27.69 3.80
CA GLY A 427 -5.48 27.22 3.99
C GLY A 427 -5.58 26.48 5.32
N SER A 428 -6.20 27.08 6.35
CA SER A 428 -6.34 26.47 7.68
C SER A 428 -6.92 25.07 7.59
N ALA A 429 -6.35 24.08 8.30
CA ALA A 429 -6.97 22.77 8.43
C ALA A 429 -8.26 22.95 9.26
N VAL A 430 -9.38 23.18 8.56
CA VAL A 430 -10.70 23.40 9.16
C VAL A 430 -11.05 22.19 10.04
N SER A 431 -11.31 22.40 11.33
CA SER A 431 -11.77 21.32 12.22
C SER A 431 -13.29 21.19 12.20
N LEU A 432 -13.82 20.04 12.67
CA LEU A 432 -15.27 19.85 12.82
C LEU A 432 -15.91 20.89 13.76
N ARG A 433 -15.14 21.39 14.74
CA ARG A 433 -15.58 22.46 15.66
C ARG A 433 -15.70 23.79 14.95
N ASP A 434 -14.80 24.09 14.02
CA ASP A 434 -14.82 25.33 13.25
C ASP A 434 -16.01 25.35 12.29
N VAL A 435 -16.30 24.23 11.62
CA VAL A 435 -17.51 24.07 10.81
C VAL A 435 -18.78 24.24 11.64
N GLU A 436 -18.88 23.58 12.79
CA GLU A 436 -20.03 23.72 13.68
C GLU A 436 -20.23 25.17 14.14
N ARG A 437 -19.14 25.86 14.50
CA ARG A 437 -19.16 27.26 14.93
C ARG A 437 -19.61 28.19 13.81
N ALA A 438 -19.04 28.04 12.60
CA ALA A 438 -19.35 28.89 11.45
C ALA A 438 -20.82 28.74 11.04
N VAL A 439 -21.31 27.51 10.89
CA VAL A 439 -22.71 27.21 10.55
C VAL A 439 -23.67 27.73 11.62
N SER A 440 -23.35 27.53 12.91
CA SER A 440 -24.23 27.96 14.00
C SER A 440 -24.30 29.47 14.10
N ARG A 441 -23.20 30.18 13.87
CA ARG A 441 -23.14 31.65 13.92
C ARG A 441 -23.93 32.28 12.78
N ILE A 442 -23.73 31.81 11.53
CA ILE A 442 -24.41 32.36 10.35
C ILE A 442 -25.92 32.09 10.37
N LEU A 443 -26.32 30.91 10.87
CA LEU A 443 -27.73 30.54 10.93
C LEU A 443 -28.39 30.84 12.30
N GLY A 444 -27.69 31.49 13.23
CA GLY A 444 -28.22 31.83 14.56
C GLY A 444 -28.71 30.63 15.37
N LEU A 445 -28.02 29.49 15.29
CA LEU A 445 -28.43 28.23 15.92
C LEU A 445 -27.94 28.14 17.37
N ARG A 446 -28.75 27.49 18.23
CA ARG A 446 -28.33 27.18 19.60
C ARG A 446 -27.14 26.21 19.63
N PRO A 447 -26.19 26.37 20.57
CA PRO A 447 -25.07 25.44 20.73
C PRO A 447 -25.56 23.99 20.88
N GLY A 448 -24.91 23.05 20.17
CA GLY A 448 -25.23 21.62 20.26
C GLY A 448 -26.43 21.15 19.42
N LEU A 449 -27.23 22.06 18.82
CA LEU A 449 -28.34 21.68 17.93
C LEU A 449 -27.89 20.78 16.78
N LEU A 450 -26.71 21.07 16.20
CA LEU A 450 -26.12 20.30 15.11
C LEU A 450 -25.68 18.89 15.55
N ARG A 451 -25.42 18.67 16.85
CA ARG A 451 -25.11 17.34 17.41
C ARG A 451 -26.36 16.59 17.89
N GLY A 452 -27.50 17.27 18.00
CA GLY A 452 -28.77 16.68 18.44
C GLY A 452 -29.31 15.59 17.50
N ARG A 453 -30.29 14.82 18.01
CA ARG A 453 -30.97 13.75 17.26
C ARG A 453 -32.27 14.20 16.57
N GLU A 454 -32.65 15.46 16.75
CA GLU A 454 -33.87 16.03 16.17
C GLU A 454 -33.90 15.92 14.64
N LYS A 455 -35.03 15.43 14.11
CA LYS A 455 -35.26 15.22 12.68
C LYS A 455 -36.06 16.33 12.00
N VAL A 456 -36.49 17.34 12.76
CA VAL A 456 -37.25 18.50 12.24
C VAL A 456 -36.38 19.25 11.23
N ARG A 457 -37.00 19.79 10.15
CA ARG A 457 -36.26 20.47 9.06
C ARG A 457 -35.35 21.60 9.56
N SER A 458 -35.80 22.36 10.57
CA SER A 458 -35.06 23.44 11.21
C SER A 458 -33.73 22.99 11.85
N ALA A 459 -33.61 21.73 12.27
CA ALA A 459 -32.36 21.17 12.80
C ALA A 459 -31.64 20.25 11.80
N SER A 460 -32.39 19.58 10.92
CA SER A 460 -31.86 18.59 9.99
C SER A 460 -31.12 19.23 8.81
N TYR A 461 -31.63 20.32 8.24
CA TYR A 461 -31.01 20.97 7.06
C TYR A 461 -29.71 21.69 7.41
N PRO A 462 -29.63 22.52 8.48
CA PRO A 462 -28.35 23.09 8.89
C PRO A 462 -27.29 22.05 9.22
N ARG A 463 -27.71 20.91 9.78
CA ARG A 463 -26.81 19.79 10.06
C ARG A 463 -26.31 19.09 8.79
N MET A 464 -27.16 18.95 7.76
CA MET A 464 -26.71 18.43 6.46
C MET A 464 -25.68 19.37 5.81
N ILE A 465 -25.88 20.69 5.92
CA ILE A 465 -24.93 21.71 5.47
C ILE A 465 -23.60 21.58 6.23
N ALA A 466 -23.64 21.47 7.56
CA ALA A 466 -22.44 21.27 8.38
C ALA A 466 -21.69 19.98 8.02
N VAL A 467 -22.41 18.89 7.80
CA VAL A 467 -21.82 17.60 7.36
C VAL A 467 -21.18 17.71 5.97
N TYR A 468 -21.83 18.42 5.04
CA TYR A 468 -21.29 18.64 3.70
C TYR A 468 -19.99 19.45 3.76
N LEU A 469 -19.98 20.58 4.46
CA LEU A 469 -18.80 21.43 4.64
C LEU A 469 -17.67 20.70 5.35
N ALA A 470 -18.00 19.95 6.41
CA ALA A 470 -17.02 19.11 7.10
C ALA A 470 -16.37 18.11 6.16
N ARG A 471 -17.14 17.48 5.26
CA ARG A 471 -16.59 16.53 4.29
C ARG A 471 -15.67 17.21 3.26
N GLN A 472 -15.97 18.43 2.82
CA GLN A 472 -15.15 19.17 1.86
C GLN A 472 -13.83 19.68 2.48
N HIS A 473 -13.90 20.22 3.70
CA HIS A 473 -12.81 21.02 4.27
C HIS A 473 -11.93 20.29 5.29
N THR A 474 -12.39 19.17 5.86
CA THR A 474 -11.63 18.44 6.90
C THR A 474 -10.96 17.15 6.42
N GLY A 475 -11.36 16.60 5.27
CA GLY A 475 -10.88 15.31 4.75
C GLY A 475 -11.26 14.07 5.58
N LEU A 476 -11.88 14.23 6.77
CA LEU A 476 -12.16 13.14 7.71
C LEU A 476 -13.08 12.04 7.13
N PRO A 477 -12.88 10.76 7.52
CA PRO A 477 -13.76 9.67 7.13
C PRO A 477 -15.23 9.91 7.49
N TYR A 478 -16.15 9.41 6.66
CA TYR A 478 -17.61 9.57 6.87
C TYR A 478 -18.09 9.08 8.25
N GLY A 479 -17.49 8.01 8.78
CA GLY A 479 -17.83 7.49 10.12
C GLY A 479 -17.45 8.45 11.24
N GLU A 480 -16.35 9.19 11.09
CA GLU A 480 -15.86 10.14 12.09
C GLU A 480 -16.70 11.42 12.11
N ILE A 481 -17.03 11.95 10.92
CA ILE A 481 -17.98 13.05 10.75
C ILE A 481 -19.34 12.69 11.36
N GLY A 482 -19.82 11.46 11.09
CA GLY A 482 -21.10 10.96 11.62
C GLY A 482 -21.10 10.84 13.14
N ARG A 483 -20.00 10.36 13.74
CA ARG A 483 -19.84 10.26 15.19
C ARG A 483 -19.96 11.64 15.86
N TYR A 484 -19.33 12.66 15.27
CA TYR A 484 -19.36 14.03 15.77
C TYR A 484 -20.76 14.66 15.69
N PHE A 485 -21.45 14.55 14.55
CA PHE A 485 -22.79 15.10 14.34
C PHE A 485 -23.92 14.13 14.78
N GLY A 486 -23.85 13.70 16.05
CA GLY A 486 -24.94 12.98 16.73
C GLY A 486 -24.91 11.45 16.61
N GLY A 487 -23.73 10.85 16.44
CA GLY A 487 -23.57 9.39 16.50
C GLY A 487 -24.16 8.63 15.32
N ARG A 488 -24.01 9.15 14.09
CA ARG A 488 -24.67 8.63 12.88
C ARG A 488 -23.80 7.66 12.09
N ASN A 489 -24.47 6.69 11.48
CA ASN A 489 -23.85 5.72 10.57
C ASN A 489 -23.33 6.41 9.30
N HIS A 490 -22.25 5.84 8.72
CA HIS A 490 -21.60 6.41 7.52
C HIS A 490 -22.60 6.63 6.36
N SER A 491 -23.61 5.78 6.22
CA SER A 491 -24.62 5.85 5.17
C SER A 491 -25.48 7.12 5.28
N THR A 492 -25.76 7.57 6.50
CA THR A 492 -26.52 8.81 6.76
C THR A 492 -25.71 10.04 6.37
N VAL A 493 -24.40 10.01 6.62
CA VAL A 493 -23.47 11.08 6.23
C VAL A 493 -23.38 11.17 4.70
N ILE A 494 -23.24 10.03 4.02
CA ILE A 494 -23.24 9.98 2.55
C ILE A 494 -24.56 10.52 1.97
N ALA A 495 -25.71 10.14 2.55
CA ALA A 495 -27.01 10.64 2.11
C ALA A 495 -27.14 12.16 2.28
N ALA A 496 -26.65 12.71 3.40
CA ALA A 496 -26.63 14.16 3.65
C ALA A 496 -25.77 14.90 2.62
N VAL A 497 -24.55 14.40 2.35
CA VAL A 497 -23.64 14.99 1.36
C VAL A 497 -24.26 14.98 -0.04
N ARG A 498 -24.84 13.85 -0.47
CA ARG A 498 -25.52 13.74 -1.77
C ARG A 498 -26.70 14.71 -1.89
N LYS A 499 -27.45 14.89 -0.81
CA LYS A 499 -28.62 15.78 -0.78
C LYS A 499 -28.22 17.26 -0.93
N VAL A 500 -27.19 17.71 -0.21
CA VAL A 500 -26.68 19.08 -0.37
C VAL A 500 -26.07 19.29 -1.76
N ALA A 501 -25.36 18.30 -2.30
CA ALA A 501 -24.85 18.35 -3.66
C ALA A 501 -25.96 18.42 -4.74
N ALA A 502 -27.11 17.80 -4.50
CA ALA A 502 -28.29 17.96 -5.37
C ALA A 502 -28.85 19.38 -5.30
N TRP A 503 -28.99 19.94 -4.09
CA TRP A 503 -29.45 21.32 -3.90
C TRP A 503 -28.57 22.36 -4.61
N LEU A 504 -27.26 22.12 -4.68
CA LEU A 504 -26.33 22.98 -5.40
C LEU A 504 -26.50 22.93 -6.93
N ARG A 505 -26.83 21.76 -7.48
CA ARG A 505 -27.09 21.58 -8.91
C ARG A 505 -28.43 22.19 -9.32
N GLU A 506 -29.43 22.04 -8.46
CA GLU A 506 -30.79 22.53 -8.68
C GLU A 506 -30.99 24.00 -8.29
N ASN A 507 -29.94 24.66 -7.78
CA ASN A 507 -29.96 26.04 -7.29
C ASN A 507 -31.09 26.29 -6.26
N THR A 508 -31.30 25.30 -5.38
CA THR A 508 -32.40 25.28 -4.42
C THR A 508 -32.32 26.44 -3.43
N THR A 509 -33.49 26.98 -3.05
CA THR A 509 -33.63 27.95 -1.97
C THR A 509 -34.21 27.27 -0.72
N LEU A 510 -33.55 27.41 0.42
CA LEU A 510 -33.98 26.85 1.70
C LEU A 510 -34.46 27.96 2.63
N ARG A 511 -35.55 27.72 3.35
CA ARG A 511 -35.99 28.59 4.45
C ARG A 511 -35.39 28.10 5.76
N LEU A 512 -34.40 28.83 6.28
CA LEU A 512 -33.66 28.51 7.51
C LEU A 512 -33.62 29.73 8.42
N SER A 513 -33.96 29.54 9.70
CA SER A 513 -33.92 30.59 10.73
C SER A 513 -34.64 31.89 10.35
N GLY A 514 -35.81 31.77 9.69
CA GLY A 514 -36.62 32.91 9.26
C GLY A 514 -36.23 33.53 7.91
N ASN A 515 -35.06 33.17 7.36
CA ASN A 515 -34.54 33.73 6.12
C ASN A 515 -34.61 32.72 4.96
N SER A 516 -34.70 33.23 3.73
CA SER A 516 -34.60 32.41 2.51
C SER A 516 -33.17 32.49 1.98
N TRP A 517 -32.51 31.34 1.90
CA TRP A 517 -31.12 31.21 1.50
C TRP A 517 -31.01 30.40 0.21
N ARG A 518 -30.36 30.93 -0.82
CA ARG A 518 -29.85 30.06 -1.88
C ARG A 518 -28.70 29.23 -1.32
N VAL A 519 -28.73 27.93 -1.56
CA VAL A 519 -27.73 27.02 -0.96
C VAL A 519 -26.31 27.41 -1.34
N ARG A 520 -26.08 27.84 -2.59
CA ARG A 520 -24.77 28.31 -3.05
C ARG A 520 -24.26 29.51 -2.24
N GLU A 521 -25.06 30.57 -2.16
CA GLU A 521 -24.71 31.80 -1.44
C GLU A 521 -24.48 31.53 0.06
N LEU A 522 -25.29 30.65 0.65
CA LEU A 522 -25.13 30.25 2.05
C LEU A 522 -23.83 29.49 2.28
N LEU A 523 -23.46 28.55 1.40
CA LEU A 523 -22.18 27.84 1.54
C LEU A 523 -21.01 28.79 1.38
N GLU A 524 -21.02 29.67 0.36
CA GLU A 524 -19.97 30.67 0.16
C GLU A 524 -19.80 31.60 1.37
N LEU A 525 -20.91 32.00 2.01
CA LEU A 525 -20.88 32.81 3.22
C LEU A 525 -20.26 32.05 4.40
N ILE A 526 -20.59 30.77 4.56
CA ILE A 526 -20.02 29.93 5.62
C ILE A 526 -18.53 29.66 5.38
N GLU A 527 -18.14 29.43 4.13
CA GLU A 527 -16.75 29.16 3.75
C GLU A 527 -15.84 30.37 3.95
N ARG A 528 -16.35 31.61 3.87
CA ARG A 528 -15.59 32.82 4.21
C ARG A 528 -15.20 32.93 5.69
N GLU A 529 -15.84 32.13 6.54
CA GLU A 529 -15.66 32.13 8.00
C GLU A 529 -14.93 30.87 8.50
N LEU A 530 -14.50 30.01 7.57
CA LEU A 530 -13.64 28.85 7.79
C LEU A 530 -12.21 29.20 7.38
#